data_AF-A0A969Y1W8-F1
#
_entry.id   AF-A0A969Y1W8-F1
#
_cell.length_a   1.000
_cell.length_b   1.000
_cell.length_c   1.000
_cell.angle_alpha   90.00
_cell.angle_beta   90.00
_cell.angle_gamma   90.00
#
_symmetry.space_group_name_H-M   'P 1'
#
loop_
_entity.id
_entity.type
_entity.pdbx_description
1 polymer ?
#
loop_
_entity_poly.entity_id
_entity_poly.type
_entity_poly.pdbx_seq_one_letter_code
_entity_poly.pdbx_strand_id
1 'polypeptide(L)' 'MLKAEDATRLAQDAKSELVSLTQQIIRTPTSNPPGNEEQAATILFQKFQAEGIAAELIPEEAGRADVVARLK' A
#
# COMPACT_ATOMS: atom_id res chain seq x y z
N MET A 1 -10.56 -24.41 11.23
CA MET A 1 -10.77 -23.15 11.98
C MET A 1 -9.41 -22.66 12.45
N LEU A 2 -9.16 -21.36 12.33
CA LEU A 2 -7.94 -20.75 12.87
C LEU A 2 -7.97 -20.84 14.41
N LYS A 3 -6.84 -21.17 15.05
CA LYS A 3 -6.74 -21.12 16.51
C LYS A 3 -6.63 -19.67 16.96
N ALA A 4 -7.07 -19.38 18.20
CA ALA A 4 -6.99 -18.03 18.76
C ALA A 4 -5.55 -17.49 18.82
N GLU A 5 -4.58 -18.35 19.12
CA GLU A 5 -3.15 -18.01 19.15
C GLU A 5 -2.64 -17.62 17.76
N ASP A 6 -3.01 -18.38 16.72
CA ASP A 6 -2.66 -18.06 15.33
C ASP A 6 -3.29 -16.74 14.87
N ALA A 7 -4.54 -16.47 15.26
CA ALA A 7 -5.23 -15.24 14.92
C ALA A 7 -4.56 -14.02 15.57
N THR A 8 -4.13 -14.17 16.83
CA THR A 8 -3.42 -13.13 17.58
C THR A 8 -2.08 -12.82 16.94
N ARG A 9 -1.31 -13.85 16.55
CA ARG A 9 -0.04 -13.69 15.86
C ARG A 9 -0.19 -12.97 14.53
N LEU A 10 -1.12 -13.40 13.68
CA LEU A 10 -1.40 -12.75 12.39
C LEU A 10 -1.79 -11.27 12.57
N ALA A 11 -2.60 -10.94 13.58
CA ALA A 11 -2.97 -9.55 13.85
C ALA A 11 -1.76 -8.69 14.26
N GLN A 12 -0.82 -9.25 15.03
CA GLN A 12 0.38 -8.54 15.45
C GLN A 12 1.38 -8.35 14.28
N ASP A 13 1.52 -9.37 13.42
CA ASP A 13 2.34 -9.29 12.22
C ASP A 13 1.77 -8.23 11.26
N ALA A 14 0.46 -8.28 10.99
CA ALA A 14 -0.25 -7.30 10.16
C ALA A 14 -0.15 -5.88 10.73
N LYS A 15 -0.20 -5.70 12.05
CA LYS A 15 0.00 -4.39 12.69
C LYS A 15 1.41 -3.84 12.42
N SER A 16 2.43 -4.68 12.53
CA SER A 16 3.82 -4.27 12.34
C SER A 16 4.06 -3.87 10.88
N GLU A 17 3.51 -4.65 9.96
CA GLU A 17 3.55 -4.37 8.52
C GLU A 17 2.78 -3.09 8.15
N LEU A 18 1.56 -2.93 8.66
CA LEU A 18 0.74 -1.74 8.46
C LEU A 18 1.47 -0.46 8.89
N VAL A 19 2.10 -0.49 10.08
CA VAL A 19 2.87 0.66 10.58
C VAL A 19 4.05 0.96 9.65
N SER A 20 4.80 -0.04 9.22
CA SER A 20 5.94 0.16 8.32
C SER A 20 5.51 0.74 6.97
N LEU A 21 4.46 0.20 6.35
CA LEU A 21 3.91 0.69 5.08
C LEU A 21 3.38 2.12 5.21
N THR A 22 2.63 2.40 6.29
CA THR A 22 2.10 3.74 6.57
C THR A 22 3.22 4.76 6.72
N GLN A 23 4.29 4.42 7.45
CA GLN A 23 5.44 5.30 7.60
C GLN A 23 6.16 5.59 6.27
N GLN A 24 6.24 4.61 5.37
CA GLN A 24 6.82 4.83 4.04
C GLN A 24 5.98 5.82 3.22
N ILE A 25 4.65 5.65 3.25
CA ILE A 25 3.73 6.56 2.53
C ILE A 25 3.77 7.97 3.12
N ILE A 26 3.70 8.13 4.45
CA ILE A 26 3.72 9.46 5.11
C ILE A 26 5.02 10.22 4.84
N ARG A 27 6.15 9.53 4.68
CA ARG A 27 7.44 10.17 4.31
C ARG A 27 7.48 10.61 2.86
N THR A 28 6.54 10.17 2.03
CA THR A 28 6.44 10.58 0.63
C THR A 28 5.71 11.94 0.56
N PRO A 29 6.31 12.96 -0.06
CA PRO A 29 5.72 14.31 -0.08
C PRO A 29 4.56 14.39 -1.08
N THR A 30 3.36 14.02 -0.64
CA THR A 30 2.11 14.04 -1.43
C THR A 30 1.19 15.23 -1.09
N SER A 31 1.74 16.31 -0.53
CA SER A 31 0.95 17.50 -0.19
C SER A 31 0.62 18.32 -1.45
N ASN A 32 -0.66 18.60 -1.66
CA ASN A 32 -1.15 19.40 -2.78
C ASN A 32 -0.93 20.93 -2.55
N PRO A 33 -0.26 21.72 -3.42
CA PRO A 33 0.72 21.41 -4.48
C PRO A 33 2.17 21.91 -4.19
N PRO A 34 3.21 21.30 -4.80
CA PRO A 34 3.15 20.24 -5.82
C PRO A 34 3.04 18.81 -5.23
N GLY A 35 2.08 18.03 -5.75
CA GLY A 35 1.81 16.65 -5.31
C GLY A 35 2.62 15.60 -6.07
N ASN A 36 3.22 14.66 -5.34
CA ASN A 36 3.95 13.49 -5.85
C ASN A 36 3.16 12.19 -5.58
N GLU A 37 1.86 12.20 -5.82
CA GLU A 37 0.96 11.08 -5.54
C GLU A 37 1.39 9.79 -6.26
N GLU A 38 1.97 9.90 -7.46
CA GLU A 38 2.51 8.75 -8.22
C GLU A 38 3.55 7.94 -7.42
N GLN A 39 4.37 8.60 -6.60
CA GLN A 39 5.35 7.91 -5.76
C GLN A 39 4.66 7.05 -4.69
N ALA A 40 3.62 7.59 -4.04
CA ALA A 40 2.84 6.85 -3.06
C ALA A 40 2.05 5.70 -3.70
N ALA A 41 1.47 5.93 -4.89
CA ALA A 41 0.80 4.89 -5.67
C ALA A 41 1.77 3.76 -6.05
N THR A 42 3.01 4.10 -6.42
CA THR A 42 4.05 3.11 -6.75
C THR A 42 4.44 2.24 -5.56
N ILE A 43 4.57 2.80 -4.35
CA ILE A 43 4.84 2.04 -3.12
C ILE A 43 3.75 0.99 -2.88
N LEU A 44 2.48 1.39 -3.00
CA LEU A 44 1.34 0.49 -2.83
C LEU A 44 1.27 -0.58 -3.93
N PHE A 45 1.53 -0.21 -5.18
CA PHE A 45 1.57 -1.14 -6.30
C PHE A 45 2.63 -2.23 -6.10
N GLN A 46 3.84 -1.84 -5.68
CA GLN A 46 4.91 -2.80 -5.35
C GLN A 46 4.51 -3.71 -4.19
N LYS A 47 3.84 -3.17 -3.16
CA LYS A 47 3.32 -3.96 -2.06
C LYS A 47 2.30 -5.00 -2.53
N PHE A 48 1.34 -4.60 -3.36
CA PHE A 48 0.36 -5.54 -3.92
C PHE A 48 1.01 -6.63 -4.76
N GLN A 49 1.98 -6.30 -5.61
CA GLN A 49 2.71 -7.32 -6.38
C GLN A 49 3.46 -8.31 -5.49
N ALA A 50 4.11 -7.84 -4.42
CA ALA A 50 4.82 -8.70 -3.49
C ALA A 50 3.89 -9.70 -2.78
N GLU A 51 2.63 -9.32 -2.54
CA GLU A 51 1.58 -10.16 -1.95
C GLU A 51 0.81 -10.99 -2.99
N GLY A 52 1.17 -10.90 -4.28
CA GLY A 52 0.45 -11.59 -5.35
C GLY A 52 -0.96 -11.04 -5.61
N ILE A 53 -1.25 -9.82 -5.17
CA ILE A 53 -2.51 -9.12 -5.42
C ILE A 53 -2.41 -8.42 -6.77
N ALA A 54 -3.36 -8.74 -7.66
CA ALA A 54 -3.46 -8.08 -8.96
C ALA A 54 -3.76 -6.59 -8.77
N ALA A 55 -2.88 -5.74 -9.28
CA ALA A 55 -3.01 -4.29 -9.24
C ALA A 55 -2.51 -3.66 -10.53
N GLU A 56 -2.95 -2.42 -10.79
CA GLU A 56 -2.53 -1.59 -11.91
C GLU A 56 -2.28 -0.15 -11.43
N LEU A 57 -1.32 0.53 -12.08
CA LEU A 57 -1.13 1.97 -11.95
C LEU A 57 -1.83 2.66 -13.12
N ILE A 58 -2.67 3.64 -12.83
CA ILE A 58 -3.44 4.40 -13.82
C ILE A 58 -2.94 5.85 -13.78
N PRO A 59 -2.16 6.29 -14.78
CA PRO A 59 -1.69 7.67 -14.85
C PRO A 59 -2.85 8.65 -15.08
N GLU A 60 -2.85 9.79 -14.37
CA GLU A 60 -3.82 10.87 -14.55
C GLU A 60 -3.14 12.12 -15.13
N GLU A 61 -2.07 12.59 -14.49
CA GLU A 61 -1.25 13.75 -14.90
C GLU A 61 0.22 13.52 -14.50
N ALA A 62 1.13 14.42 -14.89
CA ALA A 62 2.54 14.30 -14.52
C ALA A 62 2.71 14.34 -12.99
N GLY A 63 3.23 13.26 -12.40
CA GLY A 63 3.39 13.10 -10.95
C GLY A 63 2.13 12.61 -10.22
N ARG A 64 1.04 12.35 -10.93
CA ARG A 64 -0.25 11.90 -10.38
C ARG A 64 -0.70 10.59 -11.04
N ALA A 65 -0.87 9.57 -10.22
CA ALA A 65 -1.41 8.28 -10.65
C ALA A 65 -2.23 7.63 -9.54
N ASP A 66 -3.25 6.87 -9.94
CA ASP A 66 -4.00 5.99 -9.07
C ASP A 66 -3.39 4.58 -9.06
N VAL A 67 -3.55 3.86 -7.95
CA VAL A 67 -3.31 2.41 -7.89
C VAL A 67 -4.64 1.70 -7.63
N VAL A 68 -5.00 0.77 -8.51
CA VAL A 68 -6.24 0.00 -8.40
C VAL A 68 -5.88 -1.46 -8.21
N ALA A 69 -6.40 -2.08 -7.14
CA ALA A 69 -6.19 -3.49 -6.84
C ALA A 69 -7.53 -4.22 -6.74
N ARG A 70 -7.55 -5.50 -7.13
CA ARG A 70 -8.75 -6.35 -7.05
C ARG A 70 -8.43 -7.64 -6.28
N LEU A 71 -9.20 -7.88 -5.23
CA LEU A 71 -9.30 -9.18 -4.58
C LEU A 71 -10.35 -10.02 -5.32
N LYS A 72 -10.05 -11.30 -5.57
CA LYS A 72 -10.97 -12.26 -6.21
C LYS A 72 -11.64 -13.13 -5.16
#